data_AF-A7EHA7-F1
#
_entry.id   AF-A7EHA7-F1
#
_cell.length_a   1.000
_cell.length_b   1.000
_cell.length_c   1.000
_cell.angle_alpha   90.00
_cell.angle_beta   90.00
_cell.angle_gamma   90.00
#
_symmetry.space_group_name_H-M   'P 1'
#
loop_
_entity.id
_entity.type
_entity.pdbx_description
1 polymer ?
#
loop_
_entity_poly.entity_id
_entity_poly.type
_entity_poly.pdbx_seq_one_letter_code
_entity_poly.pdbx_strand_id
1 'polypeptide(L)'
;MLAQTLAFVTFNKVVTSQYFLWYTCLLPLYLSTPSCTLVRSPRVGVLAAALWIATQAFWLQQAFELEFLGISTFVPGLWVASLLFFATNVWILGIIVRDVGRGAAAV
;
A
#
# COMPACT_ATOMS: atom_id res chain seq x y z
N MET A 1 -6.47 -10.08 10.11
CA MET A 1 -7.41 -9.17 9.40
C MET A 1 -6.67 -8.18 8.49
N LEU A 2 -5.72 -7.35 8.98
CA LEU A 2 -5.00 -6.38 8.13
C LEU A 2 -4.38 -6.97 6.86
N ALA A 3 -3.59 -8.06 6.96
CA ALA A 3 -2.93 -8.68 5.81
C ALA A 3 -3.93 -9.14 4.74
N GLN A 4 -5.05 -9.75 5.16
CA GLN A 4 -6.13 -10.18 4.26
C GLN A 4 -6.81 -8.97 3.59
N THR A 5 -7.10 -7.92 4.34
CA THR A 5 -7.69 -6.68 3.80
C THR A 5 -6.76 -6.01 2.79
N LEU A 6 -5.47 -5.88 3.11
CA LEU A 6 -4.51 -5.27 2.21
C LEU A 6 -4.29 -6.13 0.95
N ALA A 7 -4.25 -7.46 1.09
CA ALA A 7 -4.20 -8.37 -0.05
C ALA A 7 -5.43 -8.22 -0.94
N PHE A 8 -6.64 -8.20 -0.36
CA PHE A 8 -7.86 -7.95 -1.11
C PHE A 8 -7.77 -6.64 -1.91
N VAL A 9 -7.43 -5.53 -1.27
CA VAL A 9 -7.34 -4.24 -1.96
C VAL A 9 -6.29 -4.24 -3.07
N THR A 10 -5.10 -4.80 -2.79
CA THR A 10 -3.96 -4.79 -3.72
C THR A 10 -4.24 -5.57 -5.00
N PHE A 11 -4.97 -6.69 -4.90
CA PHE A 11 -5.23 -7.58 -6.02
C PHE A 11 -6.63 -7.39 -6.64
N ASN A 12 -7.41 -6.41 -6.18
CA ASN A 12 -8.67 -6.08 -6.82
C ASN A 12 -8.46 -5.35 -8.14
N LYS A 13 -9.30 -5.67 -9.12
CA LYS A 13 -9.28 -5.04 -10.45
C LYS A 13 -9.68 -3.55 -10.46
N VAL A 14 -10.36 -3.10 -9.40
CA VAL A 14 -10.80 -1.72 -9.21
C VAL A 14 -10.35 -1.30 -7.84
N VAL A 15 -9.80 -0.09 -7.71
CA VAL A 15 -9.40 0.49 -6.43
C VAL A 15 -10.10 1.83 -6.29
N THR A 16 -10.82 2.01 -5.19
CA THR A 16 -11.45 3.28 -4.83
C THR A 16 -10.81 3.83 -3.55
N SER A 17 -10.89 5.15 -3.34
CA SER A 17 -10.32 5.79 -2.14
C SER A 17 -10.90 5.24 -0.82
N GLN A 18 -12.09 4.65 -0.86
CA GLN A 18 -12.70 3.99 0.30
C GLN A 18 -11.82 2.85 0.85
N TYR A 19 -11.13 2.11 -0.02
CA TYR A 19 -10.28 1.00 0.40
C TYR A 19 -9.09 1.45 1.26
N PHE A 20 -8.62 2.69 1.08
CA PHE A 20 -7.52 3.23 1.86
C PHE A 20 -7.90 3.38 3.33
N LEU A 21 -9.17 3.68 3.61
CA LEU A 21 -9.69 3.74 4.98
C LEU A 21 -9.69 2.36 5.66
N TRP A 22 -9.93 1.29 4.92
CA TRP A 22 -10.06 -0.05 5.52
C TRP A 22 -8.78 -0.51 6.21
N TYR A 23 -7.65 -0.46 5.51
CA TYR A 23 -6.39 -0.90 6.09
C TYR A 23 -5.74 0.17 6.98
N THR A 24 -6.01 1.47 6.79
CA THR A 24 -5.50 2.51 7.70
C THR A 24 -6.19 2.45 9.07
N CYS A 25 -7.48 2.16 9.15
CA CYS A 25 -8.17 1.91 10.42
C CYS A 25 -7.61 0.68 11.16
N LEU A 26 -7.10 -0.32 10.43
CA LEU A 26 -6.49 -1.52 10.99
C LEU A 26 -4.98 -1.37 11.25
N LEU A 27 -4.33 -0.32 10.72
CA LEU A 27 -2.89 -0.12 10.81
C LEU A 27 -2.39 0.06 12.25
N PRO A 28 -3.04 0.84 13.14
CA PRO A 28 -2.60 0.99 14.53
C PRO A 28 -2.48 -0.35 15.27
N LEU A 29 -3.43 -1.27 15.04
CA LEU A 29 -3.44 -2.59 15.66
C LEU A 29 -2.23 -3.42 15.25
N TYR A 30 -1.78 -3.29 14.00
CA TYR A 30 -0.56 -3.95 13.52
C TYR A 30 0.70 -3.29 14.05
N LEU A 31 0.77 -1.96 14.06
CA LEU A 31 1.93 -1.22 14.57
C LEU A 31 2.18 -1.48 16.05
N SER A 32 1.13 -1.76 16.84
CA SER A 32 1.26 -2.13 18.25
C SER A 32 1.82 -3.54 18.50
N THR A 33 2.00 -4.38 17.47
CA THR A 33 2.55 -5.72 17.66
C THR A 33 4.08 -5.70 17.86
N PRO A 34 4.62 -6.48 18.81
CA PRO A 34 6.06 -6.47 19.11
C PRO A 34 6.93 -7.02 17.95
N SER A 35 6.33 -7.81 17.07
CA SER A 35 6.98 -8.39 15.88
C SER A 35 7.01 -7.44 14.68
N CYS A 36 6.45 -6.23 14.79
CA CYS A 36 6.30 -5.30 13.68
C CYS A 36 7.65 -4.71 13.21
N THR A 37 8.08 -5.08 12.01
CA THR A 37 9.29 -4.60 11.35
C THR A 37 9.20 -3.10 11.05
N LEU A 38 8.01 -2.56 10.76
CA LEU A 38 7.84 -1.13 10.44
C LEU A 38 8.18 -0.21 11.62
N VAL A 39 7.92 -0.66 12.86
CA VAL A 39 8.26 0.09 14.08
C VAL A 39 9.68 -0.22 14.53
N ARG A 40 10.10 -1.49 14.46
CA ARG A 40 11.44 -1.93 14.89
C ARG A 40 12.57 -1.41 14.00
N SER A 41 12.29 -1.16 12.72
CA SER A 41 13.22 -0.56 11.76
C SER A 41 12.63 0.73 11.19
N PRO A 42 12.89 1.89 11.82
CA PRO A 42 12.34 3.18 11.37
C PRO A 42 12.69 3.51 9.92
N ARG A 43 13.85 3.08 9.42
CA ARG A 43 14.24 3.27 8.01
C ARG A 43 13.27 2.56 7.06
N VAL A 44 12.90 1.31 7.37
CA VAL A 44 11.95 0.54 6.56
C VAL A 44 10.54 1.11 6.71
N GLY A 45 10.13 1.48 7.93
CA GLY A 45 8.83 2.10 8.19
C GLY A 45 8.64 3.42 7.43
N VAL A 46 9.63 4.33 7.52
CA VAL A 46 9.60 5.61 6.81
C VAL A 46 9.65 5.41 5.30
N LEU A 47 10.49 4.50 4.79
CA LEU A 47 10.52 4.18 3.37
C LEU A 47 9.19 3.63 2.86
N ALA A 48 8.56 2.72 3.62
CA ALA A 48 7.25 2.17 3.29
C ALA A 48 6.17 3.26 3.25
N ALA A 49 6.13 4.14 4.25
CA ALA A 49 5.20 5.26 4.27
C ALA A 49 5.44 6.22 3.10
N ALA A 50 6.70 6.59 2.84
CA ALA A 50 7.05 7.50 1.76
C ALA A 50 6.69 6.93 0.39
N LEU A 51 7.02 5.66 0.11
CA LEU A 51 6.68 5.00 -1.16
C LEU A 51 5.16 4.84 -1.31
N TRP A 52 4.46 4.48 -0.24
CA TRP A 52 3.00 4.34 -0.26
C TRP A 52 2.32 5.67 -0.58
N ILE A 53 2.74 6.78 0.04
CA ILE A 53 2.23 8.13 -0.26
C ILE A 53 2.60 8.55 -1.69
N ALA A 54 3.87 8.40 -2.08
CA ALA A 54 4.37 8.91 -3.35
C ALA A 54 3.73 8.21 -4.55
N THR A 55 3.63 6.87 -4.51
CA THR A 55 3.04 6.11 -5.63
C THR A 55 1.54 6.33 -5.75
N GLN A 56 0.83 6.51 -4.63
CA GLN A 56 -0.57 6.92 -4.65
C GLN A 56 -0.77 8.32 -5.20
N ALA A 57 0.01 9.29 -4.73
CA ALA A 57 -0.07 10.65 -5.21
C ALA A 57 0.20 10.74 -6.71
N PHE A 58 1.20 10.00 -7.19
CA PHE A 58 1.49 9.91 -8.62
C PHE A 58 0.34 9.27 -9.41
N TRP A 59 -0.21 8.16 -8.92
CA TRP A 59 -1.36 7.50 -9.55
C TRP A 59 -2.60 8.41 -9.60
N LEU A 60 -2.92 9.09 -8.50
CA LEU A 60 -4.04 10.04 -8.43
C LEU A 60 -3.84 11.25 -9.33
N GLN A 61 -2.61 11.76 -9.45
CA GLN A 61 -2.31 12.87 -10.34
C GLN A 61 -2.51 12.49 -11.80
N GLN A 62 -2.11 11.28 -12.22
CA GLN A 62 -2.37 10.77 -13.57
C GLN A 62 -3.86 10.57 -13.85
N ALA A 63 -4.63 10.09 -12.87
CA ALA A 63 -6.08 9.97 -12.97
C ALA A 63 -6.75 11.36 -13.05
N PHE A 64 -6.27 12.34 -12.29
CA PHE A 64 -6.79 13.70 -12.32
C PHE A 64 -6.62 14.36 -13.69
N GLU A 65 -5.43 14.25 -14.28
CA GLU A 65 -5.16 14.76 -15.63
C GLU A 65 -6.07 14.11 -16.68
N LEU A 66 -6.31 12.81 -16.56
CA LEU A 66 -7.15 12.06 -17.48
C LEU A 66 -8.64 12.43 -17.35
N GLU A 67 -9.17 12.40 -16.12
CA GLU A 67 -10.60 12.53 -15.86
C GLU A 67 -11.08 13.98 -15.84
N PHE A 68 -10.29 14.91 -15.29
CA PHE A 68 -10.70 16.30 -15.11
C PHE A 68 -10.13 17.23 -16.18
N LEU A 69 -8.88 17.01 -16.61
CA LEU A 69 -8.24 17.87 -17.61
C LEU A 69 -8.36 17.31 -19.05
N GLY A 70 -8.83 16.07 -19.20
CA GLY A 70 -8.97 15.42 -20.51
C GLY A 70 -7.64 15.11 -21.20
N ILE A 71 -6.53 15.10 -20.47
CA ILE A 71 -5.20 14.81 -20.99
C ILE A 71 -5.02 13.30 -21.06
N SER A 72 -4.66 12.78 -22.23
CA SER A 72 -4.45 11.35 -22.44
C SER A 72 -3.16 10.86 -21.76
N THR A 73 -3.27 10.38 -20.51
CA THR A 73 -2.12 9.91 -19.69
C THR A 73 -1.92 8.39 -19.69
N PHE A 74 -2.65 7.62 -20.52
CA PHE A 74 -2.69 6.16 -20.45
C PHE A 74 -1.30 5.49 -20.42
N VAL A 75 -0.43 5.79 -21.39
CA VAL A 75 0.92 5.21 -21.52
C VAL A 75 1.92 6.33 -21.86
N PRO A 76 3.06 6.45 -21.15
CA PRO A 76 3.49 5.59 -20.05
C PRO A 76 2.89 5.96 -18.69
N GLY A 77 2.23 7.11 -18.57
CA GLY A 77 1.84 7.75 -17.31
C GLY A 77 1.07 6.87 -16.33
N LEU A 78 -0.24 6.71 -16.55
CA LEU A 78 -1.15 5.93 -15.70
C LEU A 78 -0.72 4.47 -15.60
N TRP A 79 -0.18 3.89 -16.67
CA TRP A 79 0.33 2.51 -16.69
C TRP A 79 1.50 2.32 -15.71
N VAL A 80 2.56 3.13 -15.81
CA VAL A 80 3.71 3.07 -14.88
C VAL A 80 3.27 3.40 -13.47
N ALA A 81 2.42 4.42 -13.28
CA ALA A 81 1.92 4.79 -11.96
C ALA A 81 1.18 3.62 -11.29
N SER A 82 0.35 2.91 -12.04
CA SER A 82 -0.38 1.73 -11.56
C SER A 82 0.56 0.59 -11.18
N LEU A 83 1.59 0.32 -11.98
CA LEU A 83 2.60 -0.70 -11.68
C LEU A 83 3.41 -0.39 -10.42
N LEU A 84 3.85 0.87 -10.26
CA LEU A 84 4.59 1.31 -9.08
C LEU A 84 3.74 1.24 -7.82
N PHE A 85 2.48 1.69 -7.91
CA PHE A 85 1.52 1.59 -6.83
C PHE A 85 1.26 0.13 -6.44
N PHE A 86 1.04 -0.76 -7.41
CA PHE A 86 0.86 -2.19 -7.17
C PHE A 86 2.09 -2.84 -6.53
N ALA A 87 3.28 -2.63 -7.10
CA ALA A 87 4.53 -3.19 -6.58
C ALA A 87 4.82 -2.74 -5.14
N THR A 88 4.56 -1.46 -4.84
CA THR A 88 4.71 -0.90 -3.49
C THR A 88 3.78 -1.60 -2.49
N ASN A 89 2.49 -1.76 -2.83
CA ASN A 89 1.55 -2.45 -1.96
C ASN A 89 1.90 -3.93 -1.75
N VAL A 90 2.32 -4.64 -2.80
CA VAL A 90 2.76 -6.04 -2.71
C VAL A 90 3.98 -6.17 -1.80
N TRP A 91 4.95 -5.25 -1.92
CA TRP A 91 6.13 -5.24 -1.05
C TRP A 91 5.76 -5.01 0.43
N ILE A 92 4.90 -4.03 0.71
CA ILE A 92 4.41 -3.77 2.08
C ILE A 92 3.64 -4.99 2.62
N LEU A 93 2.78 -5.60 1.81
CA LEU A 93 2.07 -6.83 2.17
C LEU A 93 3.06 -7.95 2.54
N GLY A 94 4.14 -8.12 1.78
CA GLY A 94 5.19 -9.10 2.07
C GLY A 94 5.87 -8.87 3.43
N ILE A 95 6.07 -7.62 3.85
CA ILE A 95 6.56 -7.29 5.19
C ILE A 95 5.55 -7.74 6.26
N ILE A 96 4.28 -7.34 6.10
CA ILE A 96 3.21 -7.65 7.07
C ILE A 96 3.03 -9.17 7.22
N VAL A 97 3.02 -9.92 6.12
CA VAL A 97 2.89 -11.39 6.14
C VAL A 97 4.06 -12.04 6.89
N ARG A 98 5.29 -11.57 6.67
CA ARG A 98 6.47 -12.07 7.37
C ARG A 98 6.42 -11.80 8.87
N ASP A 99 5.96 -10.63 9.27
CA ASP A 99 5.85 -10.26 10.68
C ASP A 99 4.77 -11.06 11.40
N VAL A 100 3.63 -11.32 10.74
CA VAL A 100 2.58 -12.22 11.25
C VAL A 100 3.11 -13.65 11.40
N GLY A 101 3.85 -14.16 10.40
CA GLY A 101 4.44 -15.50 10.47
C GLY A 101 5.44 -15.67 11.61
N ARG A 102 6.26 -14.64 11.89
CA ARG A 102 7.18 -14.63 13.04
C ARG A 102 6.44 -14.60 14.38
N GLY A 103 5.36 -13.83 14.48
CA GLY A 103 4.52 -13.79 15.67
C GLY A 103 3.86 -15.14 15.96
N ALA A 104 3.39 -15.86 14.93
CA ALA A 104 2.78 -17.18 15.09
C ALA A 104 3.78 -18.25 15.54
N ALA A 105 5.06 -18.16 15.15
CA ALA A 105 6.10 -19.09 15.56
C ALA A 105 6.65 -18.84 16.99
N ALA A 106 6.29 -17.71 17.61
CA ALA A 106 6.74 -17.33 18.95
C ALA A 106 5.72 -17.67 20.06
N VAL A 107 4.56 -18.25 19.70
CA VAL A 107 3.50 -18.75 20.57
C VAL A 107 3.55 -20.26 20.61
#